data_AF-A0A179VEC4-F1
#
_entry.id   AF-A0A179VEC4-F1
#
_cell.length_a   1.000
_cell.length_b   1.000
_cell.length_c   1.000
_cell.angle_alpha   90.00
_cell.angle_beta   90.00
_cell.angle_gamma   90.00
#
_symmetry.space_group_name_H-M   'P 1'
#
loop_
_entity.id
_entity.type
_entity.pdbx_description
1 polymer ?
#
loop_
_entity_poly.entity_id
_entity_poly.type
_entity_poly.pdbx_seq_one_letter_code
_entity_poly.pdbx_strand_id
1 'polypeptide(L)'
;MVHLQQWCRCLRVKISFVSNLVFSATARDRWISLNRSDGVYERTVRQRVRSVLDRLDRHPEQHRVGATQFQTSPITWGQLISPDGGADWILIWTTTADEKIYILRIEPAPSL
;
A
#
# COMPACT_ATOMS: atom_id res chain seq x y z
N MET A 1 -12.14 19.99 10.51
CA MET A 1 -11.03 20.15 9.55
C MET A 1 -9.76 19.68 10.26
N VAL A 2 -9.53 18.36 10.32
CA VAL A 2 -8.61 17.75 11.29
C VAL A 2 -7.63 16.82 10.55
N HIS A 3 -6.34 17.14 10.67
CA HIS A 3 -5.17 16.28 10.51
C HIS A 3 -4.82 15.69 9.12
N LEU A 4 -4.29 16.54 8.23
CA LEU A 4 -3.38 16.13 7.14
C LEU A 4 -1.90 16.00 7.57
N GLN A 5 -1.56 16.30 8.83
CA GLN A 5 -0.15 16.42 9.26
C GLN A 5 0.46 15.18 9.92
N GLN A 6 -0.29 14.09 10.11
CA GLN A 6 0.25 12.92 10.82
C GLN A 6 1.10 11.98 9.94
N TRP A 7 1.14 12.23 8.63
CA TRP A 7 1.93 11.45 7.67
C TRP A 7 3.45 11.71 7.76
N CYS A 8 3.88 12.87 8.30
CA CYS A 8 5.30 13.25 8.28
C CYS A 8 6.17 12.60 9.37
N ARG A 9 5.60 11.92 10.38
CA ARG A 9 6.41 11.43 11.53
C ARG A 9 6.93 9.98 11.40
N CYS A 10 6.29 9.10 10.63
CA CYS A 10 6.78 7.72 10.45
C CYS A 10 7.70 7.52 9.22
N LEU A 11 7.86 8.57 8.41
CA LEU A 11 8.68 8.57 7.20
C LEU A 11 9.75 9.67 7.28
N ARG A 12 10.49 9.75 8.40
CA ARG A 12 11.63 10.69 8.51
C ARG A 12 12.89 10.10 7.86
N VAL A 13 12.81 9.83 6.56
CA VAL A 13 13.98 9.84 5.68
C VAL A 13 13.81 11.07 4.80
N LYS A 14 14.65 12.08 5.05
CA LYS A 14 14.73 13.33 4.30
C LYS A 14 14.99 13.02 2.82
N ILE A 15 13.97 13.11 1.96
CA ILE A 15 14.06 13.82 0.66
C ILE A 15 12.68 14.42 0.44
N SER A 16 12.63 15.69 0.05
CA SER A 16 11.44 16.38 -0.46
C SER A 16 10.88 15.60 -1.67
N PHE A 17 9.94 14.68 -1.46
CA PHE A 17 9.33 13.91 -2.54
C PHE A 17 7.82 14.17 -2.58
N VAL A 18 7.36 14.70 -3.71
CA VAL A 18 5.95 14.57 -4.10
C VAL A 18 5.71 13.08 -4.28
N SER A 19 4.92 12.46 -3.40
CA SER A 19 4.61 11.03 -3.52
C SER A 19 3.79 10.77 -4.79
N ASN A 20 4.13 9.69 -5.49
CA ASN A 20 3.39 9.16 -6.63
C ASN A 20 2.18 8.32 -6.20
N LEU A 21 2.02 8.08 -4.88
CA LEU A 21 0.94 7.28 -4.33
C LEU A 21 -0.27 8.15 -3.99
N VAL A 22 -1.43 7.68 -4.41
CA VAL A 22 -2.74 8.22 -4.02
C VAL A 22 -3.53 7.10 -3.36
N PHE A 23 -4.12 7.35 -2.20
CA PHE A 23 -4.87 6.32 -1.46
C PHE A 23 -6.37 6.56 -1.55
N SER A 24 -7.11 5.49 -1.85
CA SER A 24 -8.54 5.43 -1.56
C SER A 24 -8.80 5.62 -0.05
N ALA A 25 -10.03 6.03 0.31
CA ALA A 25 -10.41 6.14 1.73
C ALA A 25 -10.22 4.80 2.47
N THR A 26 -10.68 3.71 1.87
CA THR A 26 -10.55 2.35 2.43
C THR A 26 -9.09 1.94 2.65
N ALA A 27 -8.22 2.15 1.66
CA ALA A 27 -6.81 1.82 1.77
C ALA A 27 -6.12 2.69 2.84
N ARG A 28 -6.47 3.98 2.88
CA ARG A 28 -5.96 4.92 3.88
C ARG A 28 -6.33 4.47 5.30
N ASP A 29 -7.59 4.14 5.54
CA ASP A 29 -8.06 3.74 6.86
C ASP A 29 -7.41 2.45 7.32
N ARG A 30 -7.26 1.47 6.42
CA ARG A 30 -6.54 0.24 6.77
C ARG A 30 -5.08 0.51 7.06
N TRP A 31 -4.41 1.33 6.25
CA TRP A 31 -3.01 1.68 6.48
C TRP A 31 -2.82 2.38 7.83
N ILE A 32 -3.70 3.31 8.19
CA ILE A 32 -3.68 3.97 9.50
C ILE A 32 -3.87 2.95 10.63
N SER A 33 -4.83 2.03 10.48
CA SER A 33 -5.08 0.98 11.47
C SER A 33 -3.84 0.10 11.69
N LEU A 34 -3.21 -0.40 10.61
CA LEU A 34 -1.96 -1.17 10.67
C LEU A 34 -0.79 -0.41 11.33
N ASN A 35 -0.73 0.92 11.16
CA ASN A 35 0.31 1.75 11.77
C ASN A 35 0.07 2.00 13.27
N ARG A 36 -1.16 1.85 13.76
CA ARG A 36 -1.50 1.99 15.18
C ARG A 36 -1.37 0.68 15.96
N SER A 37 -1.33 -0.46 15.27
CA SER A 37 -1.14 -1.75 15.91
C SER A 37 0.31 -1.98 16.35
N ASP A 38 0.47 -2.51 17.56
CA ASP A 38 1.78 -2.86 18.15
C ASP A 38 2.07 -4.36 18.17
N GLY A 39 1.12 -5.18 17.72
CA GLY A 39 1.29 -6.63 17.62
C GLY A 39 2.44 -7.04 16.70
N VAL A 40 3.09 -8.16 17.02
CA VAL A 40 4.25 -8.67 16.25
C VAL A 40 3.83 -8.96 14.80
N TYR A 41 2.67 -9.59 14.63
CA TYR A 41 2.11 -9.92 13.33
C TYR A 41 1.83 -8.66 12.48
N GLU A 42 1.12 -7.68 13.04
CA GLU A 42 0.80 -6.43 12.35
C GLU A 42 2.05 -5.62 12.01
N ARG A 43 3.09 -5.68 12.84
CA ARG A 43 4.40 -5.08 12.53
C ARG A 43 5.05 -5.72 11.32
N THR A 44 5.03 -7.04 11.23
CA THR A 44 5.55 -7.77 10.06
C THR A 44 4.77 -7.43 8.80
N VAL A 45 3.43 -7.45 8.87
CA VAL A 45 2.55 -7.05 7.76
C VAL A 45 2.86 -5.61 7.33
N ARG A 46 2.92 -4.67 8.28
CA ARG A 46 3.22 -3.27 8.02
C ARG A 46 4.56 -3.08 7.32
N GLN A 47 5.61 -3.78 7.75
CA GLN A 47 6.92 -3.70 7.11
C GLN A 47 6.88 -4.20 5.66
N ARG A 48 6.21 -5.32 5.40
CA ARG A 48 6.10 -5.87 4.05
C ARG A 48 5.25 -4.99 3.14
N VAL A 49 4.09 -4.50 3.62
CA VAL A 49 3.26 -3.53 2.88
C VAL A 49 4.05 -2.26 2.59
N ARG A 50 4.78 -1.72 3.57
CA ARG A 50 5.64 -0.54 3.37
C ARG A 50 6.68 -0.77 2.29
N SER A 51 7.32 -1.93 2.27
CA SER A 51 8.30 -2.26 1.23
C SER A 51 7.70 -2.24 -0.18
N VAL A 52 6.44 -2.66 -0.33
CA VAL A 52 5.75 -2.60 -1.63
C VAL A 52 5.38 -1.16 -1.98
N LEU A 53 4.81 -0.40 -1.04
CA LEU A 53 4.47 1.01 -1.24
C LEU A 53 5.72 1.85 -1.59
N ASP A 54 6.83 1.66 -0.88
CA ASP A 54 8.10 2.35 -1.13
C ASP A 54 8.70 1.97 -2.50
N ARG A 55 8.41 0.78 -3.02
CA ARG A 55 8.81 0.38 -4.38
C ARG A 55 7.94 1.07 -5.43
N LEU A 56 6.62 1.07 -5.23
CA LEU A 56 5.66 1.72 -6.12
C LEU A 56 5.85 3.24 -6.19
N ASP A 57 6.21 3.88 -5.06
CA ASP A 57 6.43 5.32 -4.99
C ASP A 57 7.71 5.75 -5.70
N ARG A 58 8.79 4.97 -5.56
CA ARG A 58 10.09 5.26 -6.18
C ARG A 58 10.14 4.93 -7.67
N HIS A 59 9.37 3.95 -8.09
CA HIS A 59 9.36 3.42 -9.45
C HIS A 59 7.92 3.23 -9.96
N PRO A 60 7.11 4.30 -10.13
CA PRO A 60 5.73 4.19 -10.62
C PRO A 60 5.65 3.58 -12.03
N GLU A 61 6.71 3.71 -12.83
CA GLU A 61 6.86 3.03 -14.13
C GLU A 61 6.90 1.50 -14.00
N GLN A 62 7.26 0.99 -12.82
CA GLN A 62 7.34 -0.44 -12.49
C GLN A 62 6.12 -0.95 -11.71
N HIS A 63 4.98 -0.28 -11.81
CA HIS A 63 3.75 -0.58 -11.06
C HIS A 63 3.22 -2.02 -11.15
N ARG A 64 3.78 -2.90 -11.99
CA ARG A 64 3.36 -4.31 -12.11
C ARG A 64 4.35 -5.33 -11.52
N VAL A 65 5.50 -4.89 -11.01
CA VAL A 65 6.56 -5.83 -10.56
C VAL A 65 6.09 -6.64 -9.35
N GLY A 66 6.08 -7.97 -9.51
CA GLY A 66 5.67 -8.92 -8.48
C GLY A 66 4.16 -8.96 -8.21
N ALA A 67 3.35 -8.43 -9.13
CA ALA A 67 1.91 -8.33 -9.00
C ALA A 67 1.16 -9.17 -10.04
N THR A 68 0.01 -9.69 -9.66
CA THR A 68 -0.95 -10.32 -10.56
C THR A 68 -1.86 -9.25 -11.16
N GLN A 69 -2.05 -9.29 -12.48
CA GLN A 69 -3.00 -8.42 -13.17
C GLN A 69 -4.41 -9.01 -13.10
N PHE A 70 -5.39 -8.18 -12.73
CA PHE A 70 -6.81 -8.50 -12.86
C PHE A 70 -7.37 -7.81 -14.09
N GLN A 71 -8.12 -8.55 -14.90
CA GLN A 71 -8.76 -8.03 -16.12
C GLN A 71 -10.02 -7.23 -15.76
N THR A 72 -9.83 -6.05 -15.17
CA THR A 72 -10.87 -5.07 -14.84
C THR A 72 -10.72 -3.84 -15.73
N SER A 73 -11.78 -3.02 -15.83
CA SER A 73 -11.71 -1.67 -16.41
C SER A 73 -12.00 -0.65 -15.32
N PRO A 74 -11.02 0.17 -14.87
CA PRO A 74 -9.61 0.19 -15.28
C PRO A 74 -8.84 -1.06 -14.83
N ILE A 75 -7.70 -1.34 -15.46
CA ILE A 75 -6.84 -2.46 -15.09
C ILE A 75 -6.37 -2.30 -13.64
N THR A 76 -6.44 -3.38 -12.88
CA THR A 76 -5.96 -3.42 -11.50
C THR A 76 -4.88 -4.47 -11.34
N TRP A 77 -3.99 -4.23 -10.38
CA TRP A 77 -2.94 -5.15 -9.99
C TRP A 77 -3.06 -5.46 -8.50
N GLY A 78 -2.69 -6.68 -8.15
CA GLY A 78 -2.64 -7.12 -6.76
C GLY A 78 -1.33 -7.82 -6.45
N GLN A 79 -0.77 -7.54 -5.29
CA GLN A 79 0.34 -8.31 -4.76
C GLN A 79 -0.07 -8.94 -3.42
N LEU A 80 0.12 -10.25 -3.33
CA LEU A 80 0.01 -10.98 -2.07
C LEU A 80 1.23 -10.69 -1.19
N ILE A 81 0.93 -10.53 0.09
CA ILE A 81 1.87 -10.24 1.16
C ILE A 81 1.66 -11.33 2.20
N SER A 82 2.52 -12.34 2.16
CA SER A 82 2.48 -13.45 3.11
C SER A 82 3.42 -13.16 4.26
N PRO A 83 2.95 -12.79 5.47
CA PRO A 83 3.80 -12.76 6.66
C PRO A 83 4.19 -14.19 7.05
N ASP A 84 5.29 -14.36 7.80
CA ASP A 84 5.80 -15.70 8.19
C ASP A 84 4.87 -16.46 9.18
N GLY A 85 3.70 -15.90 9.48
CA GLY A 85 2.61 -16.51 10.24
C GLY A 85 1.37 -15.62 10.21
N GLY A 86 0.19 -16.23 10.40
CA GLY A 86 -1.10 -15.55 10.32
C GLY A 86 -1.71 -15.58 8.92
N ALA A 87 -2.64 -14.68 8.64
CA ALA A 87 -3.31 -14.59 7.34
C ALA A 87 -2.45 -13.81 6.33
N ASP A 88 -2.53 -14.21 5.07
CA ASP A 88 -1.97 -13.43 3.98
C ASP A 88 -2.73 -12.10 3.82
N TRP A 89 -2.07 -11.12 3.22
CA TRP A 89 -2.63 -9.82 2.89
C TRP A 89 -2.56 -9.58 1.40
N ILE A 90 -3.41 -8.70 0.90
CA ILE A 90 -3.35 -8.22 -0.48
C ILE A 90 -3.28 -6.70 -0.50
N LEU A 91 -2.36 -6.19 -1.31
CA LEU A 91 -2.32 -4.80 -1.74
C LEU A 91 -2.87 -4.74 -3.16
N ILE A 92 -3.88 -3.89 -3.41
CA ILE A 92 -4.48 -3.71 -4.75
C ILE A 92 -4.34 -2.26 -5.17
N TRP A 93 -3.95 -2.03 -6.42
CA TRP A 93 -3.80 -0.70 -6.99
C TRP A 93 -4.12 -0.63 -8.48
N THR A 94 -4.23 0.59 -8.99
CA THR A 94 -4.33 0.92 -10.42
C THR A 94 -3.43 2.12 -10.74
N THR A 95 -3.31 2.47 -12.01
CA THR A 95 -2.59 3.63 -12.51
C THR A 95 -3.59 4.68 -12.97
N THR A 96 -3.35 5.95 -12.62
CA THR A 96 -4.17 7.07 -13.12
C THR A 96 -3.69 7.53 -14.49
N ALA A 97 -4.46 8.40 -15.15
CA ALA A 97 -4.06 9.03 -16.40
C ALA A 97 -2.78 9.87 -16.26
N ASP A 98 -2.52 10.43 -15.07
CA ASP A 98 -1.30 11.19 -14.75
C ASP A 98 -0.14 10.29 -14.27
N GLU A 99 -0.17 8.99 -14.60
CA GLU A 99 0.84 7.99 -14.23
C GLU A 99 1.07 7.82 -12.71
N LYS A 100 0.12 8.28 -11.88
CA LYS A 100 0.17 8.05 -10.44
C LYS A 100 -0.34 6.66 -10.08
N ILE A 101 0.13 6.14 -8.95
CA ILE A 101 -0.33 4.87 -8.42
C ILE A 101 -1.48 5.10 -7.46
N TYR A 102 -2.66 4.64 -7.82
CA TYR A 102 -3.85 4.73 -6.98
C TYR A 102 -4.05 3.42 -6.20
N ILE A 103 -3.71 3.45 -4.90
CA ILE A 103 -3.89 2.34 -3.97
C ILE A 103 -5.37 2.20 -3.62
N LEU A 104 -5.95 1.08 -4.05
CA LEU A 104 -7.36 0.77 -3.91
C LEU A 104 -7.66 0.10 -2.57
N ARG A 105 -6.88 -0.93 -2.22
CA ARG A 105 -7.08 -1.75 -1.02
C ARG A 105 -5.75 -2.17 -0.40
N ILE A 106 -5.75 -2.21 0.92
CA ILE A 106 -4.81 -2.94 1.76
C ILE A 106 -5.74 -3.72 2.67
N GLU A 107 -5.71 -5.05 2.65
CA GLU A 107 -6.60 -5.87 3.48
C GLU A 107 -6.08 -7.30 3.61
N PRO A 108 -6.52 -8.06 4.64
CA PRO A 108 -6.28 -9.50 4.66
C PRO A 108 -6.80 -10.12 3.36
N ALA A 109 -6.01 -11.02 2.78
CA ALA A 109 -6.42 -11.78 1.62
C ALA A 109 -7.62 -12.66 2.01
N PRO A 110 -8.63 -12.81 1.13
CA PRO A 110 -9.70 -13.76 1.39
C PRO A 110 -9.08 -15.15 1.55
N SER A 111 -9.42 -15.81 2.66
CA SER A 111 -9.11 -17.23 2.85
C SER A 111 -9.81 -18.03 1.77
N LEU A 112 -9.03 -18.79 0.99
CA LEU A 112 -9.53 -19.81 0.07
C LEU A 112 -10.13 -20.99 0.84
#